data_AF-A0A938NR59-F1
#
_entry.id   AF-A0A938NR59-F1
#
_cell.length_a   1.000
_cell.length_b   1.000
_cell.length_c   1.000
_cell.angle_alpha   90.00
_cell.angle_beta   90.00
_cell.angle_gamma   90.00
#
_symmetry.space_group_name_H-M   'P 1'
#
loop_
_entity.id
_entity.type
_entity.pdbx_description
1 polymer ?
#
loop_
_entity_poly.entity_id
_entity_poly.type
_entity_poly.pdbx_seq_one_letter_code
_entity_poly.pdbx_strand_id
1 'polypeptide(L)'
;MYNKPGRSLIVIGEALKNLDRKTDGTLLERYPDIDWKKAKGMRDILTHHYSEVNAEAVFNTCNEKIGPLALTIQKIISDLSRDTL
;
A
#
# COMPACT_ATOMS: atom_id res chain seq x y z
N MET A 1 -10.04 12.19 20.44
CA MET A 1 -9.36 12.17 19.11
C MET A 1 -9.60 10.80 18.48
N TYR A 2 -10.64 10.65 17.66
CA TYR A 2 -10.85 9.41 16.88
C TYR A 2 -9.89 9.42 15.70
N ASN A 3 -8.89 8.55 15.72
CA ASN A 3 -8.00 8.32 14.59
C ASN A 3 -8.81 7.59 13.50
N LYS A 4 -9.33 8.33 12.51
CA LYS A 4 -10.12 7.74 11.42
C LYS A 4 -9.21 6.76 10.64
N PRO A 5 -9.55 5.45 10.56
CA PRO A 5 -8.73 4.45 9.85
C PRO A 5 -8.49 4.79 8.37
N GLY A 6 -9.30 5.69 7.79
CA GLY A 6 -9.11 6.18 6.43
C GLY A 6 -7.89 7.08 6.20
N ARG A 7 -7.36 7.81 7.21
CA ARG A 7 -6.21 8.71 6.98
C ARG A 7 -4.92 7.94 6.71
N SER A 8 -4.67 6.85 7.43
CA SER A 8 -3.44 6.07 7.29
C SER A 8 -3.31 5.45 5.89
N LEU A 9 -4.42 4.99 5.32
CA LEU A 9 -4.44 4.36 4.00
C LEU A 9 -4.24 5.38 2.86
N ILE A 10 -4.73 6.62 3.03
CA ILE A 10 -4.45 7.73 2.12
C ILE A 10 -2.95 8.02 2.09
N VAL A 11 -2.32 8.15 3.27
CA VAL A 11 -0.89 8.43 3.41
C VAL A 11 -0.05 7.32 2.77
N ILE A 12 -0.40 6.05 2.96
CA ILE A 12 0.29 4.92 2.33
C ILE A 12 0.19 4.99 0.79
N GLY A 13 -1.01 5.21 0.25
CA GLY A 13 -1.21 5.32 -1.20
C GLY A 13 -0.42 6.49 -1.82
N GLU A 14 -0.37 7.62 -1.13
CA GLU A 14 0.38 8.80 -1.57
C GLU A 14 1.90 8.60 -1.48
N ALA A 15 2.38 7.96 -0.40
CA ALA A 15 3.78 7.59 -0.26
C ALA A 15 4.25 6.64 -1.37
N LEU A 16 3.43 5.63 -1.71
CA LEU A 16 3.72 4.70 -2.81
C LEU A 16 3.80 5.41 -4.16
N LYS A 17 2.88 6.34 -4.46
CA LYS A 17 2.93 7.15 -5.70
C LYS A 17 4.17 8.03 -5.75
N ASN A 18 4.55 8.62 -4.62
CA ASN A 18 5.76 9.44 -4.54
C ASN A 18 7.03 8.61 -4.71
N LEU A 19 7.09 7.41 -4.14
CA LEU A 19 8.20 6.47 -4.32
C LEU A 19 8.32 6.06 -5.78
N ASP A 20 7.22 5.61 -6.37
CA ASP A 20 7.12 5.22 -7.79
C ASP A 20 7.64 6.34 -8.70
N ARG A 21 7.21 7.58 -8.47
CA ARG A 21 7.69 8.77 -9.19
C ARG A 21 9.18 9.04 -8.97
N LYS A 22 9.70 8.88 -7.75
CA LYS A 22 11.12 9.09 -7.45
C LYS A 22 12.02 8.04 -8.10
N THR A 23 11.47 6.85 -8.37
CA THR A 23 12.19 5.72 -8.95
C THR A 23 11.86 5.51 -10.43
N ASP A 24 11.15 6.45 -11.05
CA ASP A 24 10.66 6.36 -12.44
C ASP A 24 9.94 5.04 -12.75
N GLY A 25 9.17 4.51 -11.80
CA GLY A 25 8.47 3.23 -11.91
C GLY A 25 9.32 1.97 -11.75
N THR A 26 10.65 2.10 -11.75
CA THR A 26 11.56 0.94 -11.86
C THR A 26 11.74 0.15 -10.56
N LEU A 27 11.58 0.79 -9.39
CA LEU A 27 11.81 0.11 -8.10
C LEU A 27 10.69 -0.88 -7.78
N LEU A 28 9.43 -0.44 -7.90
CA LEU A 28 8.27 -1.27 -7.55
C LEU A 28 8.11 -2.45 -8.51
N GLU A 29 8.47 -2.29 -9.78
CA GLU A 29 8.47 -3.37 -10.79
C GLU A 29 9.35 -4.57 -10.40
N ARG A 30 10.38 -4.37 -9.57
CA ARG A 30 11.23 -5.46 -9.05
C ARG A 30 10.51 -6.36 -8.04
N TYR A 31 9.34 -5.97 -7.57
CA TYR A 31 8.56 -6.65 -6.54
C TYR A 31 7.15 -6.98 -7.07
N PRO A 32 7.01 -7.89 -8.06
CA PRO A 32 5.73 -8.18 -8.73
C PRO A 32 4.71 -8.92 -7.84
N ASP A 33 5.12 -9.40 -6.66
CA ASP A 33 4.26 -10.08 -5.69
C ASP A 33 3.12 -9.20 -5.17
N ILE A 34 3.26 -7.87 -5.31
CA ILE A 34 2.26 -6.88 -4.93
C ILE A 34 1.69 -6.19 -6.16
N ASP A 35 0.36 -6.13 -6.24
CA ASP A 35 -0.33 -5.30 -7.21
C ASP A 35 -0.20 -3.82 -6.83
N TRP A 36 0.90 -3.19 -7.25
CA TRP A 36 1.21 -1.79 -6.95
C TRP A 36 0.17 -0.81 -7.50
N LYS A 37 -0.55 -1.18 -8.56
CA LYS A 37 -1.63 -0.36 -9.11
C LYS A 37 -2.79 -0.30 -8.12
N LYS A 38 -3.18 -1.44 -7.54
CA LYS A 38 -4.19 -1.50 -6.47
C LYS A 38 -3.68 -0.89 -5.16
N ALA A 39 -2.42 -1.10 -4.80
CA ALA A 39 -1.84 -0.53 -3.58
C ALA A 39 -1.84 1.02 -3.62
N LYS A 40 -1.43 1.61 -4.76
CA LYS A 40 -1.54 3.06 -5.02
C LYS A 40 -2.99 3.56 -5.06
N GLY A 41 -3.94 2.67 -5.32
CA GLY A 41 -5.39 2.92 -5.38
C GLY A 41 -6.16 2.55 -4.10
N MET A 42 -5.51 2.15 -3.00
CA MET A 42 -6.20 1.73 -1.77
C MET A 42 -7.14 2.78 -1.19
N ARG A 43 -6.86 4.07 -1.41
CA ARG A 43 -7.78 5.17 -1.09
C ARG A 43 -9.16 4.97 -1.75
N ASP A 44 -9.17 4.57 -3.02
CA ASP A 44 -10.39 4.52 -3.82
C ASP A 44 -11.27 3.32 -3.39
N ILE A 45 -10.65 2.23 -2.89
CA ILE A 45 -11.36 1.07 -2.32
C ILE A 45 -12.18 1.46 -1.08
N LEU A 46 -11.60 2.27 -0.19
CA LEU A 46 -12.30 2.77 1.01
C LEU A 46 -13.38 3.80 0.72
N THR A 47 -13.35 4.42 -0.47
CA THR A 47 -14.26 5.54 -0.78
C THR A 47 -15.45 5.06 -1.61
N HIS A 48 -15.25 4.12 -2.54
CA HIS A 48 -16.32 3.60 -3.40
C HIS A 48 -17.04 2.38 -2.82
N HIS A 49 -16.32 1.44 -2.19
CA HIS A 49 -16.94 0.18 -1.74
C HIS A 49 -17.49 0.25 -0.31
N TYR A 50 -17.17 1.28 0.48
CA TYR A 50 -17.63 1.40 1.87
C TYR A 50 -19.15 1.59 2.02
N SER A 51 -19.82 2.04 0.95
CA SER A 51 -21.26 2.33 0.93
C SER A 51 -22.14 1.09 0.72
N GLU A 52 -21.60 0.05 0.06
CA GLU A 52 -22.36 -1.16 -0.31
C GLU A 52 -21.76 -2.44 0.29
N VAL A 53 -20.46 -2.42 0.64
CA VAL A 53 -19.73 -3.57 1.15
C VAL A 53 -19.61 -3.44 2.67
N ASN A 54 -20.15 -4.44 3.38
CA ASN A 54 -20.06 -4.58 4.83
C ASN A 54 -18.64 -4.24 5.34
N ALA A 55 -18.54 -3.36 6.34
CA ALA A 55 -17.26 -2.88 6.90
C ALA A 55 -16.32 -4.02 7.31
N GLU A 56 -16.87 -5.20 7.63
CA GLU A 56 -16.14 -6.44 7.90
C GLU A 56 -15.38 -6.98 6.68
N ALA A 57 -15.98 -6.96 5.48
CA ALA A 57 -15.30 -7.40 4.25
C ALA A 57 -14.19 -6.43 3.84
N VAL A 58 -14.37 -5.13 4.09
CA VAL A 58 -13.31 -4.12 3.91
C VAL A 58 -12.18 -4.36 4.92
N PHE A 59 -12.51 -4.61 6.19
CA PHE A 59 -11.51 -4.91 7.22
C PHE A 59 -10.73 -6.19 6.92
N ASN A 60 -11.40 -7.27 6.50
CA ASN A 60 -10.75 -8.52 6.12
C ASN A 60 -9.84 -8.34 4.89
N THR A 61 -10.31 -7.64 3.87
CA THR A 61 -9.47 -7.33 2.69
C THR A 61 -8.26 -6.50 3.08
N CYS A 62 -8.43 -5.49 3.94
CA CYS A 62 -7.32 -4.72 4.47
C CYS A 62 -6.36 -5.60 5.26
N ASN A 63 -6.85 -6.47 6.15
CA ASN A 63 -6.00 -7.33 6.96
C ASN A 63 -5.21 -8.34 6.11
N GLU A 64 -5.83 -8.91 5.08
CA GLU A 64 -5.19 -9.84 4.15
C GLU A 64 -4.19 -9.18 3.19
N LYS A 65 -4.42 -7.92 2.80
CA LYS A 65 -3.58 -7.21 1.81
C LYS A 65 -2.50 -6.33 2.44
N ILE A 66 -2.73 -5.78 3.64
CA ILE A 66 -1.76 -4.94 4.34
C ILE A 66 -0.58 -5.76 4.85
N GLY A 67 -0.80 -7.00 5.32
CA GLY A 67 0.27 -7.87 5.79
C GLY A 67 1.36 -8.11 4.72
N PRO A 68 1.00 -8.64 3.53
CA PRO A 68 1.93 -8.82 2.42
C PRO A 68 2.58 -7.51 1.97
N LEU A 69 1.82 -6.41 1.90
CA LEU A 69 2.36 -5.10 1.55
C LEU A 69 3.46 -4.66 2.53
N ALA A 70 3.22 -4.77 3.83
CA ALA A 70 4.18 -4.40 4.87
C ALA A 70 5.46 -5.24 4.79
N LEU A 71 5.33 -6.54 4.54
CA LEU A 71 6.49 -7.44 4.35
C LEU A 71 7.30 -7.05 3.12
N THR A 72 6.65 -6.76 1.99
CA THR A 72 7.34 -6.35 0.77
C THR A 72 8.05 -5.01 0.95
N ILE A 73 7.46 -4.05 1.66
CA ILE A 73 8.12 -2.77 1.96
C ILE A 73 9.36 -2.98 2.85
N GLN A 74 9.27 -3.85 3.87
CA GLN A 74 10.46 -4.21 4.67
C GLN A 74 11.55 -4.86 3.82
N LYS A 75 11.17 -5.72 2.88
CA LYS A 75 12.11 -6.31 1.92
C LYS A 75 12.78 -5.25 1.06
N ILE A 76 12.02 -4.31 0.49
CA ILE A 76 12.56 -3.17 -0.28
C ILE A 76 13.58 -2.39 0.55
N ILE A 77 13.26 -2.05 1.80
CA ILE A 77 14.18 -1.33 2.69
C ILE A 77 15.45 -2.14 2.94
N SER A 78 15.31 -3.45 3.21
CA SER A 78 16.45 -4.33 3.43
C SER A 78 17.33 -4.46 2.19
N ASP A 79 16.75 -4.57 1.00
CA ASP A 79 17.50 -4.70 -0.27
C ASP A 79 18.25 -3.39 -0.57
N LEU A 80 17.60 -2.23 -0.43
CA LEU A 80 18.23 -0.92 -0.62
C LEU A 80 19.36 -0.67 0.40
N SER A 81 19.22 -1.15 1.64
CA SER A 81 20.28 -1.04 2.65
C SER A 81 21.50 -1.92 2.35
N ARG A 82 21.32 -3.01 1.61
CA ARG A 82 22.41 -3.91 1.19
C ARG A 82 23.12 -3.41 -0.07
N ASP A 83 22.41 -2.73 -0.97
CA ASP A 83 22.99 -2.11 -2.18
C ASP A 83 23.84 -0.87 -1.87
N THR A 84 23.83 -0.36 -0.63
CA THR A 84 24.65 0.80 -0.21
C THR A 84 26.01 0.39 0.38
N LEU A 85 26.40 -0.89 0.30
CA LEU A 85 27.73 -1.43 0.63
C LEU A 85 28.52 -1.78 -0.64
#